data_AF-A0A2P4NRE3-F1
#
_entry.id   AF-A0A2P4NRE3-F1
#
_cell.length_a   1.000
_cell.length_b   1.000
_cell.length_c   1.000
_cell.angle_alpha   90.00
_cell.angle_beta   90.00
_cell.angle_gamma   90.00
#
_symmetry.space_group_name_H-M   'P 1'
#
loop_
_entity.id
_entity.type
_entity.pdbx_description
1 polymer ?
#
loop_
_entity_poly.entity_id
_entity_poly.type
_entity_poly.pdbx_seq_one_letter_code
_entity_poly.pdbx_strand_id
1 'polypeptide(L)'
;MIGIVGGGIAGLAAAYRLQNRGHDVRVFEAADSLGGLAATYDTKGDDIEKFYHHLSKSEETIVELAEELGLEDDLEWRIGKNAYYVDGVVHPLDTAWQIAAYPHMSLYDKFRLGMLTLGVDVRGGIPDFDAYEELAEYEHTPIEEFVVEHTTRGVYDNFVDPLLDGKFGERKHDVSASWFLGRVRFRGERDLLRGEKLGYFDGGFAPFIDALVEAVGREHIETGARVTELDTDGEAVSTLTVDTDDGAETHEVESVVVATMPNVLEDLTGFPCDIDFQGAVCGLATMSESLMDTYWLNIAHDAPFGSLIEHTNFVPKERYGGDHLLYIASYVQGPHEELWQMSDEEVEDVWFDEIADMFPEFDRSAIEEFEIARNPRAGPVYERGYLDLVVPYDLGDDVAEGVYYAGMASEAQYPERSLNGGIVAGYEVADRIDRSL
;
A
#
# COMPACT_ATOMS: atom_id res chain seq x y z
N MET A 1 -2.45 3.46 31.69
CA MET A 1 -1.65 3.51 30.45
C MET A 1 -2.49 3.05 29.29
N ILE A 2 -2.17 3.50 28.08
CA ILE A 2 -2.77 3.06 26.83
C ILE A 2 -1.85 2.02 26.18
N GLY A 3 -2.37 0.83 25.93
CA GLY A 3 -1.64 -0.23 25.23
C GLY A 3 -1.85 -0.16 23.73
N ILE A 4 -0.79 -0.27 22.94
CA ILE A 4 -0.88 -0.32 21.48
C ILE A 4 -0.37 -1.68 21.00
N VAL A 5 -1.22 -2.40 20.27
CA VAL A 5 -0.90 -3.69 19.66
C VAL A 5 -0.44 -3.42 18.23
N GLY A 6 0.85 -3.66 17.95
CA GLY A 6 1.48 -3.49 16.64
C GLY A 6 2.38 -2.25 16.55
N GLY A 7 3.65 -2.47 16.22
CA GLY A 7 4.70 -1.47 15.99
C GLY A 7 4.85 -1.05 14.53
N GLY A 8 3.78 -1.16 13.74
CA GLY A 8 3.69 -0.57 12.40
C GLY A 8 3.41 0.94 12.44
N ILE A 9 3.37 1.57 11.27
CA ILE A 9 3.17 3.02 11.14
C ILE A 9 1.92 3.52 11.87
N ALA A 10 0.80 2.81 11.79
CA ALA A 10 -0.43 3.22 12.47
C ALA A 10 -0.30 3.22 14.01
N GLY A 11 0.32 2.19 14.57
CA GLY A 11 0.54 2.08 16.02
C GLY A 11 1.55 3.12 16.52
N LEU A 12 2.65 3.33 15.78
CA LEU A 12 3.65 4.35 16.10
C LEU A 12 3.07 5.77 15.99
N ALA A 13 2.25 6.05 14.97
CA ALA A 13 1.58 7.34 14.81
C ALA A 13 0.56 7.59 15.95
N ALA A 14 -0.21 6.57 16.34
CA ALA A 14 -1.10 6.64 17.49
C ALA A 14 -0.32 6.93 18.78
N ALA A 15 0.80 6.23 19.01
CA ALA A 15 1.67 6.44 20.18
C ALA A 15 2.17 7.89 20.24
N TYR A 16 2.78 8.36 19.15
CA TYR A 16 3.33 9.70 19.04
C TYR A 16 2.26 10.77 19.35
N ARG A 17 1.07 10.65 18.76
CA ARG A 17 -0.01 11.61 18.95
C ARG A 17 -0.60 11.59 20.36
N LEU A 18 -0.77 10.41 20.96
CA LEU A 18 -1.23 10.26 22.34
C LEU A 18 -0.22 10.84 23.35
N GLN A 19 1.07 10.56 23.17
CA GLN A 19 2.13 11.11 24.03
C GLN A 19 2.21 12.63 23.93
N ASN A 20 2.05 13.20 22.73
CA ASN A 20 1.98 14.66 22.53
C ASN A 20 0.79 15.31 23.24
N ARG A 21 -0.23 14.52 23.63
CA ARG A 21 -1.36 14.95 24.45
C ARG A 21 -1.19 14.66 25.94
N GLY A 22 -0.06 14.09 26.34
CA GLY A 22 0.29 13.83 27.73
C GLY A 22 -0.19 12.49 28.26
N HIS A 23 -0.59 11.56 27.39
CA HIS A 23 -0.98 10.21 27.79
C HIS A 23 0.24 9.28 27.94
N ASP A 24 0.16 8.34 28.88
CA ASP A 24 1.17 7.29 29.07
C ASP A 24 0.88 6.10 28.15
N VAL A 25 1.81 5.76 27.27
CA VAL A 25 1.62 4.81 26.17
C VAL A 25 2.73 3.76 26.16
N ARG A 26 2.38 2.52 25.83
CA ARG A 26 3.34 1.47 25.46
C ARG A 26 2.91 0.73 24.21
N VAL A 27 3.84 0.54 23.29
CA VAL A 27 3.67 -0.20 22.04
C VAL A 27 4.25 -1.59 22.19
N PHE A 28 3.49 -2.62 21.81
CA PHE A 28 3.92 -4.02 21.80
C PHE A 28 3.93 -4.54 20.37
N GLU A 29 5.09 -4.96 19.88
CA GLU A 29 5.29 -5.53 18.56
C GLU A 29 5.78 -6.98 18.69
N ALA A 30 5.11 -7.89 17.97
CA ALA A 30 5.43 -9.31 18.02
C ALA A 30 6.74 -9.66 17.31
N ALA A 31 7.14 -8.89 16.29
CA ALA A 31 8.40 -9.05 15.59
C ALA A 31 9.56 -8.34 16.31
N ASP A 32 10.79 -8.71 15.94
CA ASP A 32 12.01 -8.04 16.41
C ASP A 32 12.25 -6.68 15.74
N SER A 33 11.49 -6.36 14.69
CA SER A 33 11.63 -5.16 13.86
C SER A 33 10.33 -4.34 13.81
N LEU A 34 10.47 -3.02 13.73
CA LEU A 34 9.36 -2.06 13.65
C LEU A 34 9.08 -1.66 12.18
N GLY A 35 7.97 -0.95 11.95
CA GLY A 35 7.59 -0.40 10.64
C GLY A 35 6.58 -1.25 9.85
N GLY A 36 6.34 -2.51 10.24
CA GLY A 36 5.31 -3.36 9.64
C GLY A 36 5.56 -3.63 8.15
N LEU A 37 4.60 -3.27 7.29
CA LEU A 37 4.71 -3.46 5.84
C LEU A 37 5.75 -2.56 5.16
N ALA A 38 6.27 -1.57 5.88
CA ALA A 38 7.38 -0.73 5.42
C ALA A 38 8.76 -1.27 5.86
N ALA A 39 8.84 -2.58 6.18
CA ALA A 39 10.11 -3.25 6.43
C ALA A 39 11.05 -3.13 5.22
N THR A 40 12.36 -3.14 5.49
CA THR A 40 13.41 -2.95 4.50
C THR A 40 14.36 -4.15 4.40
N TYR A 41 15.15 -4.16 3.33
CA TYR A 41 16.38 -4.93 3.13
C TYR A 41 17.57 -3.98 3.16
N ASP A 42 18.71 -4.47 3.66
CA ASP A 42 19.98 -3.75 3.62
C ASP A 42 20.52 -3.76 2.19
N THR A 43 21.10 -2.65 1.73
CA THR A 43 21.86 -2.62 0.47
C THR A 43 23.31 -2.16 0.69
N LYS A 44 24.08 -2.02 -0.39
CA LYS A 44 25.44 -1.42 -0.34
C LYS A 44 25.41 0.08 0.05
N GLY A 45 24.24 0.72 0.09
CA GLY A 45 24.05 2.10 0.52
C GLY A 45 22.75 2.26 1.31
N ASP A 46 21.78 2.99 0.78
CA ASP A 46 20.48 3.23 1.41
C ASP A 46 19.67 1.93 1.54
N ASP A 47 18.88 1.80 2.60
CA ASP A 47 17.93 0.71 2.76
C ASP A 47 16.85 0.76 1.67
N ILE A 48 16.26 -0.39 1.37
CA ILE A 48 15.22 -0.52 0.34
C ILE A 48 14.03 -1.31 0.86
N GLU A 49 12.80 -0.88 0.59
CA GLU A 49 11.61 -1.52 1.14
C GLU A 49 11.42 -2.94 0.59
N LYS A 50 10.87 -3.87 1.37
CA LYS A 50 10.58 -5.25 0.90
C LYS A 50 9.47 -5.29 -0.16
N PHE A 51 8.60 -4.30 -0.12
CA PHE A 51 7.58 -4.04 -1.13
C PHE A 51 7.82 -2.63 -1.66
N TYR A 52 7.65 -2.41 -2.96
CA TYR A 52 7.85 -1.09 -3.56
C TYR A 52 6.95 -0.03 -2.87
N HIS A 53 7.50 1.16 -2.61
CA HIS A 53 6.76 2.29 -2.03
C HIS A 53 7.14 3.62 -2.65
N HIS A 54 6.18 4.52 -2.72
CA HIS A 54 6.34 5.94 -3.04
C HIS A 54 5.14 6.71 -2.51
N LEU A 55 5.29 8.03 -2.37
CA LEU A 55 4.21 8.91 -1.92
C LEU A 55 3.57 9.65 -3.10
N SER A 56 2.26 9.82 -3.02
CA SER A 56 1.52 10.81 -3.81
C SER A 56 1.53 12.16 -3.09
N LYS A 57 1.39 13.31 -3.77
CA LYS A 57 1.31 14.60 -3.04
C LYS A 57 -0.01 14.78 -2.33
N SER A 58 -1.05 14.06 -2.75
CA SER A 58 -2.33 14.01 -2.04
C SER A 58 -2.22 13.40 -0.64
N GLU A 59 -1.09 12.74 -0.32
CA GLU A 59 -0.83 12.16 0.99
C GLU A 59 -0.22 13.21 1.92
N GLU A 60 -1.03 14.17 2.35
CA GLU A 60 -0.57 15.33 3.12
C GLU A 60 -0.16 14.97 4.56
N THR A 61 -0.84 14.03 5.22
CA THR A 61 -0.60 13.72 6.65
C THR A 61 0.77 13.11 6.91
N ILE A 62 1.29 12.25 6.02
CA ILE A 62 2.65 11.73 6.15
C ILE A 62 3.70 12.81 5.90
N VAL A 63 3.43 13.76 5.01
CA VAL A 63 4.31 14.91 4.74
C VAL A 63 4.35 15.83 5.96
N GLU A 64 3.19 16.15 6.52
CA GLU A 64 3.07 16.95 7.75
C GLU A 64 3.80 16.28 8.92
N LEU A 65 3.63 14.97 9.12
CA LEU A 65 4.35 14.24 10.16
C LEU A 65 5.86 14.23 9.89
N ALA A 66 6.30 14.06 8.64
CA ALA A 66 7.72 14.16 8.32
C ALA A 66 8.30 15.55 8.64
N GLU A 67 7.55 16.63 8.36
CA GLU A 67 7.93 18.00 8.75
C GLU A 67 8.01 18.15 10.28
N GLU A 68 7.04 17.61 11.03
CA GLU A 68 7.07 17.62 12.50
C GLU A 68 8.27 16.86 13.08
N LEU A 69 8.67 15.76 12.44
CA LEU A 69 9.84 14.96 12.80
C LEU A 69 11.17 15.57 12.31
N GLY A 70 11.13 16.67 11.56
CA GLY A 70 12.30 17.37 11.05
C GLY A 70 12.93 16.74 9.80
N LEU A 71 12.18 15.94 9.04
CA LEU A 71 12.58 15.26 7.81
C LEU A 71 12.12 15.99 6.53
N GLU A 72 11.79 17.28 6.62
CA GLU A 72 11.28 18.07 5.50
C GLU A 72 12.27 18.13 4.32
N ASP A 73 13.57 18.23 4.64
CA ASP A 73 14.66 18.32 3.66
C ASP A 73 15.02 16.95 3.06
N ASP A 74 14.64 15.86 3.73
CA ASP A 74 14.88 14.48 3.29
C ASP A 74 13.80 13.98 2.33
N LEU A 75 12.61 14.58 2.32
CA LEU A 75 11.54 14.20 1.40
C LEU A 75 11.75 14.80 0.00
N GLU A 76 12.14 13.94 -0.94
CA GLU A 76 12.39 14.32 -2.32
C GLU A 76 11.19 14.03 -3.21
N TRP A 77 10.85 14.97 -4.09
CA TRP A 77 9.83 14.75 -5.10
C TRP A 77 10.42 14.57 -6.49
N ARG A 78 10.32 13.35 -7.02
CA ARG A 78 10.95 12.89 -8.27
C ARG A 78 9.90 12.55 -9.32
N ILE A 79 10.32 12.45 -10.58
CA ILE A 79 9.43 12.08 -11.69
C ILE A 79 9.55 10.57 -11.92
N GLY A 80 8.48 9.83 -11.63
CA GLY A 80 8.35 8.41 -11.96
C GLY A 80 7.83 8.22 -13.38
N LYS A 81 8.61 7.53 -14.22
CA LYS A 81 8.18 7.16 -15.58
C LYS A 81 7.42 5.84 -15.57
N ASN A 82 6.32 5.79 -16.30
CA ASN A 82 5.39 4.68 -16.36
C ASN A 82 5.19 4.20 -17.79
N ALA A 83 5.17 2.88 -17.96
CA ALA A 83 4.91 2.24 -19.24
C ALA A 83 3.99 1.02 -19.11
N TYR A 84 3.53 0.53 -20.25
CA TYR A 84 2.78 -0.71 -20.41
C TYR A 84 3.50 -1.63 -21.36
N TYR A 85 3.63 -2.89 -20.99
CA TYR A 85 4.06 -3.94 -21.89
C TYR A 85 2.85 -4.64 -22.48
N VAL A 86 2.65 -4.50 -23.80
CA VAL A 86 1.53 -5.11 -24.54
C VAL A 86 2.08 -5.61 -25.87
N ASP A 87 1.68 -6.82 -26.29
CA ASP A 87 2.05 -7.41 -27.59
C ASP A 87 3.57 -7.39 -27.90
N GLY A 88 4.40 -7.60 -26.88
CA GLY A 88 5.86 -7.65 -27.04
C GLY A 88 6.55 -6.28 -27.06
N VAL A 89 5.83 -5.19 -26.75
CA VAL A 89 6.35 -3.82 -26.87
C VAL A 89 6.08 -3.02 -25.61
N VAL A 90 7.12 -2.30 -25.15
CA VAL A 90 7.00 -1.31 -24.09
C VAL A 90 6.45 0.00 -24.67
N HIS A 91 5.30 0.42 -24.16
CA HIS A 91 4.61 1.66 -24.49
C HIS A 91 4.67 2.63 -23.30
N PRO A 92 5.55 3.65 -23.32
CA PRO A 92 5.51 4.74 -22.35
C PRO A 92 4.16 5.46 -22.37
N LEU A 93 3.67 5.92 -21.22
CA LEU A 93 2.39 6.65 -21.09
C LEU A 93 2.49 7.89 -20.19
N ASP A 94 3.66 8.52 -20.14
CA ASP A 94 3.93 9.67 -19.26
C ASP A 94 3.42 11.00 -19.84
N THR A 95 3.53 11.16 -21.16
CA THR A 95 3.23 12.41 -21.86
C THR A 95 2.02 12.30 -22.76
N ALA A 96 1.36 13.43 -23.04
CA ALA A 96 0.22 13.48 -23.96
C ALA A 96 0.53 12.88 -25.35
N TRP A 97 1.75 13.04 -25.85
CA TRP A 97 2.16 12.49 -27.16
C TRP A 97 2.35 10.98 -27.13
N GLN A 98 2.90 10.45 -26.05
CA GLN A 98 3.03 9.01 -25.83
C GLN A 98 1.65 8.35 -25.71
N ILE A 99 0.75 8.95 -24.92
CA ILE A 99 -0.66 8.52 -24.85
C ILE A 99 -1.31 8.59 -26.23
N ALA A 100 -1.10 9.67 -26.99
CA ALA A 100 -1.61 9.79 -28.35
C ALA A 100 -1.06 8.70 -29.30
N ALA A 101 0.19 8.26 -29.10
CA ALA A 101 0.83 7.21 -29.89
C ALA A 101 0.45 5.78 -29.49
N TYR A 102 -0.15 5.56 -28.31
CA TYR A 102 -0.54 4.23 -27.84
C TYR A 102 -1.51 3.54 -28.82
N PRO A 103 -1.14 2.39 -29.41
CA PRO A 103 -1.89 1.83 -30.54
C PRO A 103 -3.17 1.09 -30.12
N HIS A 104 -3.30 0.69 -28.85
CA HIS A 104 -4.44 -0.09 -28.35
C HIS A 104 -5.63 0.76 -27.86
N MET A 105 -5.59 2.08 -28.07
CA MET A 105 -6.73 2.96 -27.82
C MET A 105 -7.01 3.86 -29.03
N SER A 106 -8.29 3.97 -29.41
CA SER A 106 -8.72 4.92 -30.42
C SER A 106 -8.58 6.37 -29.92
N LEU A 107 -8.65 7.34 -30.83
CA LEU A 107 -8.65 8.76 -30.45
C LEU A 107 -9.85 9.12 -29.55
N TYR A 108 -10.98 8.44 -29.73
CA TYR A 108 -12.17 8.66 -28.91
C TYR A 108 -12.00 8.07 -27.50
N ASP A 109 -11.37 6.90 -27.39
CA ASP A 109 -11.02 6.28 -26.10
C ASP A 109 -10.10 7.20 -25.29
N LYS A 110 -9.05 7.72 -25.94
CA LYS A 110 -8.09 8.66 -25.32
C LYS A 110 -8.75 9.95 -24.87
N PHE A 111 -9.65 10.49 -25.70
CA PHE A 111 -10.41 11.68 -25.33
C PHE A 111 -11.27 11.40 -24.08
N ARG A 112 -12.05 10.32 -24.09
CA ARG A 112 -12.95 9.95 -22.99
C ARG A 112 -12.20 9.65 -21.69
N LEU A 113 -11.12 8.87 -21.74
CA LEU A 113 -10.25 8.60 -20.60
C LEU A 113 -9.57 9.88 -20.09
N GLY A 114 -9.14 10.76 -20.99
CA GLY A 114 -8.57 12.06 -20.63
C GLY A 114 -9.57 12.96 -19.88
N MET A 115 -10.83 13.00 -20.32
CA MET A 115 -11.88 13.76 -19.62
C MET A 115 -12.15 13.18 -18.22
N LEU A 116 -12.24 11.85 -18.09
CA LEU A 116 -12.39 11.19 -16.79
C LEU A 116 -11.23 11.54 -15.85
N THR A 117 -9.99 11.50 -16.35
CA THR A 117 -8.78 11.84 -15.57
C THR A 117 -8.80 13.30 -15.09
N LEU A 118 -9.42 14.20 -15.85
CA LEU A 118 -9.62 15.61 -15.48
C LEU A 118 -10.82 15.83 -14.56
N GLY A 119 -11.53 14.78 -14.15
CA GLY A 119 -12.75 14.88 -13.35
C GLY A 119 -13.96 15.41 -14.13
N VAL A 120 -13.95 15.33 -15.46
CA VAL A 120 -15.01 15.91 -16.30
C VAL A 120 -15.86 14.82 -16.94
N ASP A 121 -17.15 14.81 -16.61
CA ASP A 121 -18.13 13.97 -17.31
C ASP A 121 -18.64 14.69 -18.56
N VAL A 122 -18.52 14.03 -19.72
CA VAL A 122 -18.96 14.56 -21.01
C VAL A 122 -20.17 13.82 -21.58
N ARG A 123 -20.77 12.90 -20.80
CA ARG A 123 -22.03 12.24 -21.15
C ARG A 123 -23.15 13.29 -21.23
N GLY A 124 -24.14 13.03 -22.07
CA GLY A 124 -25.30 13.93 -22.21
C GLY A 124 -25.05 15.25 -22.97
N GLY A 125 -23.80 15.55 -23.38
CA GLY A 125 -23.46 16.65 -24.29
C GLY A 125 -23.20 18.01 -23.63
N ILE A 126 -23.40 18.13 -22.30
CA ILE A 126 -22.99 19.27 -21.49
C ILE A 126 -21.94 18.76 -20.50
N PRO A 127 -20.71 19.29 -20.51
CA PRO A 127 -19.68 18.87 -19.56
C PRO A 127 -20.06 19.19 -18.11
N ASP A 128 -19.94 18.20 -17.24
CA ASP A 128 -20.02 18.33 -15.78
C ASP A 128 -18.60 18.30 -15.21
N PHE A 129 -18.21 19.36 -14.50
CA PHE A 129 -16.86 19.55 -13.97
C PHE A 129 -16.75 19.17 -12.49
N ASP A 130 -17.88 18.96 -11.83
CA ASP A 130 -17.96 18.57 -10.42
C ASP A 130 -18.25 17.06 -10.30
N ALA A 131 -18.07 16.32 -11.40
CA ALA A 131 -18.30 14.88 -11.46
C ALA A 131 -17.23 14.10 -10.68
N TYR A 132 -17.64 12.94 -10.16
CA TYR A 132 -16.75 11.97 -9.51
C TYR A 132 -16.06 12.48 -8.23
N GLU A 133 -16.53 13.57 -7.61
CA GLU A 133 -15.98 14.13 -6.36
C GLU A 133 -16.12 13.17 -5.18
N GLU A 134 -17.31 12.61 -5.00
CA GLU A 134 -17.61 11.67 -3.94
C GLU A 134 -17.37 10.23 -4.42
N LEU A 135 -16.19 9.70 -4.15
CA LEU A 135 -15.83 8.34 -4.56
C LEU A 135 -16.82 7.30 -4.03
N ALA A 136 -17.32 7.48 -2.80
CA ALA A 136 -18.31 6.63 -2.16
C ALA A 136 -19.63 6.47 -2.95
N GLU A 137 -19.98 7.38 -3.86
CA GLU A 137 -21.15 7.22 -4.73
C GLU A 137 -21.04 6.01 -5.67
N TYR A 138 -19.82 5.57 -5.97
CA TYR A 138 -19.50 4.51 -6.94
C TYR A 138 -19.14 3.19 -6.27
N GLU A 139 -19.38 3.09 -4.97
CA GLU A 139 -19.01 1.97 -4.10
C GLU A 139 -19.69 0.66 -4.46
N HIS A 140 -20.93 0.72 -4.96
CA HIS A 140 -21.65 -0.48 -5.39
C HIS A 140 -21.61 -0.70 -6.90
N THR A 141 -20.92 0.17 -7.65
CA THR A 141 -20.82 0.09 -9.10
C THR A 141 -19.64 -0.80 -9.50
N PRO A 142 -19.84 -1.85 -10.33
CA PRO A 142 -18.74 -2.61 -10.89
C PRO A 142 -17.82 -1.72 -11.74
N ILE A 143 -16.49 -1.94 -11.69
CA ILE A 143 -15.54 -1.16 -12.51
C ILE A 143 -15.87 -1.24 -14.00
N GLU A 144 -16.20 -2.42 -14.51
CA GLU A 144 -16.55 -2.58 -15.93
C GLU A 144 -17.73 -1.68 -16.35
N GLU A 145 -18.81 -1.71 -15.56
CA GLU A 145 -20.00 -0.90 -15.82
C GLU A 145 -19.65 0.59 -15.83
N PHE A 146 -18.92 1.03 -14.80
CA PHE A 146 -18.48 2.41 -14.68
C PHE A 146 -17.61 2.83 -15.87
N VAL A 147 -16.54 2.10 -16.18
CA VAL A 147 -15.59 2.46 -17.23
C VAL A 147 -16.27 2.49 -18.60
N VAL A 148 -17.11 1.51 -18.91
CA VAL A 148 -17.82 1.45 -20.20
C VAL A 148 -18.76 2.63 -20.38
N GLU A 149 -19.44 3.04 -19.31
CA GLU A 149 -20.40 4.14 -19.34
C GLU A 149 -19.71 5.51 -19.43
N HIS A 150 -18.73 5.74 -18.57
CA HIS A 150 -18.06 7.03 -18.40
C HIS A 150 -16.93 7.25 -19.42
N THR A 151 -16.37 6.16 -19.95
CA THR A 151 -15.39 6.20 -21.03
C THR A 151 -15.89 5.47 -22.28
N THR A 152 -15.38 4.26 -22.56
CA THR A 152 -15.80 3.38 -23.64
C THR A 152 -15.49 1.92 -23.29
N ARG A 153 -16.11 1.00 -24.03
CA ARG A 153 -15.74 -0.43 -24.04
C ARG A 153 -14.26 -0.65 -24.37
N GLY A 154 -13.71 0.14 -25.31
CA GLY A 154 -12.31 0.04 -25.72
C GLY A 154 -11.33 0.39 -24.61
N VAL A 155 -11.65 1.38 -23.77
CA VAL A 155 -10.82 1.72 -22.59
C VAL A 155 -10.85 0.58 -21.57
N TYR A 156 -12.03 -0.02 -21.33
CA TYR A 156 -12.10 -1.17 -20.42
C TYR A 156 -11.24 -2.33 -20.95
N ASP A 157 -11.54 -2.83 -22.14
CA ASP A 157 -10.93 -4.04 -22.68
C ASP A 157 -9.40 -3.92 -22.90
N ASN A 158 -8.91 -2.75 -23.34
CA ASN A 158 -7.51 -2.60 -23.80
C ASN A 158 -6.60 -1.84 -22.82
N PHE A 159 -7.14 -1.39 -21.67
CA PHE A 159 -6.36 -0.62 -20.70
C PHE A 159 -6.71 -0.99 -19.26
N VAL A 160 -7.99 -1.01 -18.90
CA VAL A 160 -8.38 -1.26 -17.50
C VAL A 160 -8.38 -2.76 -17.15
N ASP A 161 -8.98 -3.61 -17.98
CA ASP A 161 -9.09 -5.05 -17.69
C ASP A 161 -7.73 -5.73 -17.46
N PRO A 162 -6.67 -5.49 -18.26
CA PRO A 162 -5.37 -6.09 -18.01
C PRO A 162 -4.73 -5.66 -16.68
N LEU A 163 -4.96 -4.42 -16.24
CA LEU A 163 -4.48 -3.95 -14.94
C LEU A 163 -5.21 -4.60 -13.77
N LEU A 164 -6.52 -4.78 -13.92
CA LEU A 164 -7.32 -5.46 -12.92
C LEU A 164 -6.92 -6.93 -12.82
N ASP A 165 -6.66 -7.57 -13.96
CA ASP A 165 -6.16 -8.93 -14.03
C ASP A 165 -4.85 -9.08 -13.26
N GLY A 166 -3.86 -8.22 -13.55
CA GLY A 166 -2.57 -8.25 -12.86
C GLY A 166 -2.63 -7.90 -11.36
N LYS A 167 -3.64 -7.13 -10.91
CA LYS A 167 -3.75 -6.72 -9.49
C LYS A 167 -4.69 -7.59 -8.67
N PHE A 168 -5.79 -8.11 -9.23
CA PHE A 168 -6.86 -8.80 -8.51
C PHE A 168 -7.17 -10.20 -9.06
N GLY A 169 -6.58 -10.57 -10.21
CA GLY A 169 -6.82 -11.87 -10.85
C GLY A 169 -8.32 -12.16 -11.02
N GLU A 170 -8.74 -13.34 -10.57
CA GLU A 170 -10.13 -13.79 -10.65
C GLU A 170 -11.13 -12.89 -9.88
N ARG A 171 -10.67 -12.17 -8.85
CA ARG A 171 -11.50 -11.27 -8.02
C ARG A 171 -11.75 -9.90 -8.68
N LYS A 172 -11.22 -9.64 -9.88
CA LYS A 172 -11.37 -8.34 -10.57
C LYS A 172 -12.83 -7.88 -10.75
N HIS A 173 -13.77 -8.82 -10.84
CA HIS A 173 -15.20 -8.53 -11.01
C HIS A 173 -15.92 -8.14 -9.71
N ASP A 174 -15.28 -8.32 -8.56
CA ASP A 174 -15.84 -7.97 -7.26
C ASP A 174 -15.59 -6.50 -6.90
N VAL A 175 -14.54 -5.91 -7.47
CA VAL A 175 -14.02 -4.59 -7.11
C VAL A 175 -14.95 -3.44 -7.52
N SER A 176 -15.08 -2.44 -6.65
CA SER A 176 -15.90 -1.25 -6.90
C SER A 176 -15.21 -0.21 -7.77
N ALA A 177 -16.02 0.60 -8.46
CA ALA A 177 -15.54 1.72 -9.27
C ALA A 177 -14.90 2.83 -8.42
N SER A 178 -15.21 2.92 -7.12
CA SER A 178 -14.54 3.82 -6.18
C SER A 178 -13.04 3.58 -6.13
N TRP A 179 -12.61 2.32 -6.10
CA TRP A 179 -11.19 1.95 -6.14
C TRP A 179 -10.53 2.46 -7.41
N PHE A 180 -11.16 2.23 -8.58
CA PHE A 180 -10.63 2.68 -9.86
C PHE A 180 -10.53 4.20 -9.94
N LEU A 181 -11.58 4.91 -9.51
CA LEU A 181 -11.59 6.37 -9.46
C LEU A 181 -10.54 6.93 -8.50
N GLY A 182 -10.34 6.28 -7.34
CA GLY A 182 -9.22 6.55 -6.44
C GLY A 182 -7.90 6.51 -7.20
N ARG A 183 -7.60 5.41 -7.90
CA ARG A 183 -6.39 5.27 -8.71
C ARG A 183 -6.25 6.31 -9.81
N VAL A 184 -7.35 6.71 -10.45
CA VAL A 184 -7.35 7.76 -11.48
C VAL A 184 -7.06 9.13 -10.86
N ARG A 185 -7.66 9.46 -9.71
CA ARG A 185 -7.40 10.71 -8.97
C ARG A 185 -5.97 10.78 -8.43
N PHE A 186 -5.47 9.71 -7.82
CA PHE A 186 -4.07 9.60 -7.36
C PHE A 186 -3.08 9.85 -8.52
N ARG A 187 -3.42 9.42 -9.74
CA ARG A 187 -2.63 9.67 -10.96
C ARG A 187 -2.90 11.02 -11.63
N GLY A 188 -3.85 11.81 -11.14
CA GLY A 188 -4.25 13.10 -11.72
C GLY A 188 -3.21 14.22 -11.52
N GLU A 189 -2.28 14.05 -10.57
CA GLU A 189 -1.22 15.03 -10.24
C GLU A 189 0.01 14.91 -11.16
N ARG A 190 -0.21 14.56 -12.43
CA ARG A 190 0.83 14.41 -13.44
C ARG A 190 1.26 15.75 -14.00
N ASP A 191 2.57 15.91 -14.16
CA ASP A 191 3.11 16.89 -15.10
C ASP A 191 2.89 16.33 -16.52
N LEU A 192 1.98 16.94 -17.28
CA LEU A 192 1.59 16.52 -18.63
C LEU A 192 2.76 16.39 -19.63
N LEU A 193 3.94 16.96 -19.29
CA LEU A 193 5.15 16.93 -20.10
C LEU A 193 6.23 15.97 -19.56
N ARG A 194 6.15 15.55 -18.30
CA ARG A 194 7.24 14.83 -17.63
C ARG A 194 6.82 13.49 -17.01
N GLY A 195 5.57 13.33 -16.60
CA GLY A 195 5.08 12.13 -15.92
C GLY A 195 4.58 12.42 -14.51
N GLU A 196 4.55 11.39 -13.68
CA GLU A 196 3.98 11.43 -12.34
C GLU A 196 5.01 11.92 -11.32
N LYS A 197 4.63 12.86 -10.45
CA LYS A 197 5.52 13.39 -9.42
C LYS A 197 5.28 12.64 -8.11
N LEU A 198 6.26 11.83 -7.72
CA LEU A 198 6.18 10.91 -6.59
C LEU A 198 7.19 11.32 -5.51
N GLY A 199 6.80 11.18 -4.24
CA GLY A 199 7.64 11.44 -3.08
C GLY A 199 8.42 10.20 -2.66
N TYR A 200 9.67 10.40 -2.25
CA TYR A 200 10.52 9.36 -1.69
C TYR A 200 11.55 10.01 -0.78
N PHE A 201 11.84 9.38 0.36
CA PHE A 201 12.79 9.91 1.34
C PHE A 201 14.24 9.60 0.93
N ASP A 202 15.16 10.50 1.25
CA ASP A 202 16.59 10.20 1.28
C ASP A 202 16.85 9.08 2.30
N GLY A 203 17.52 8.00 1.89
CA GLY A 203 17.65 6.79 2.71
C GLY A 203 16.46 5.81 2.65
N GLY A 204 15.47 6.02 1.77
CA GLY A 204 14.25 5.22 1.74
C GLY A 204 13.30 5.55 2.90
N PHE A 205 12.33 4.70 3.19
CA PHE A 205 11.36 4.93 4.27
C PHE A 205 11.89 4.61 5.68
N ALA A 206 13.08 3.98 5.78
CA ALA A 206 13.70 3.66 7.07
C ALA A 206 13.95 4.91 7.95
N PRO A 207 14.56 6.01 7.45
CA PRO A 207 14.71 7.26 8.21
C PRO A 207 13.41 7.81 8.79
N PHE A 208 12.29 7.72 8.04
CA PHE A 208 10.98 8.16 8.53
C PHE A 208 10.50 7.29 9.69
N ILE A 209 10.63 5.97 9.58
CA ILE A 209 10.26 5.02 10.64
C ILE A 209 11.14 5.24 11.87
N ASP A 210 12.46 5.37 11.67
CA ASP A 210 13.42 5.59 12.76
C ASP A 210 13.13 6.90 13.50
N ALA A 211 12.89 8.01 12.79
CA ALA A 211 12.53 9.27 13.41
C ALA A 211 11.23 9.17 14.22
N LEU A 212 10.23 8.44 13.71
CA LEU A 212 8.99 8.22 14.44
C LEU A 212 9.21 7.35 15.70
N VAL A 213 10.03 6.30 15.60
CA VAL A 213 10.43 5.45 16.74
C VAL A 213 11.20 6.27 17.79
N GLU A 214 12.12 7.13 17.36
CA GLU A 214 12.85 8.04 18.26
C GLU A 214 11.94 9.06 18.94
N ALA A 215 10.96 9.61 18.21
CA ALA A 215 9.98 10.53 18.75
C ALA A 215 9.04 9.87 19.79
N VAL A 216 8.68 8.60 19.58
CA VAL A 216 7.93 7.80 20.56
C VAL A 216 8.79 7.41 21.77
N GLY A 217 10.09 7.20 21.56
CA GLY A 217 11.04 6.74 22.56
C GLY A 217 11.09 5.21 22.63
N ARG A 218 12.28 4.63 22.46
CA ARG A 218 12.47 3.16 22.44
C ARG A 218 12.11 2.49 23.77
N GLU A 219 12.13 3.23 24.88
CA GLU A 219 11.68 2.76 26.19
C GLU A 219 10.15 2.54 26.29
N HIS A 220 9.38 3.13 25.36
CA HIS A 220 7.93 2.96 25.25
C HIS A 220 7.54 1.87 24.24
N ILE A 221 8.52 1.21 23.62
CA ILE A 221 8.30 0.22 22.57
C ILE A 221 8.96 -1.09 22.97
N GLU A 222 8.18 -2.17 22.95
CA GLU A 222 8.65 -3.51 23.23
C GLU A 222 8.50 -4.38 21.98
N THR A 223 9.61 -4.94 21.50
CA THR A 223 9.67 -5.87 20.35
C THR A 223 9.81 -7.30 20.86
N GLY A 224 9.49 -8.28 20.02
CA GLY A 224 9.38 -9.69 20.46
C GLY A 224 8.27 -9.90 21.50
N ALA A 225 7.29 -9.00 21.53
CA ALA A 225 6.22 -8.90 22.52
C ALA A 225 4.86 -9.06 21.85
N ARG A 226 4.37 -10.30 21.82
CA ARG A 226 3.08 -10.62 21.18
C ARG A 226 1.95 -10.44 22.17
N VAL A 227 1.03 -9.53 21.91
CA VAL A 227 -0.24 -9.48 22.66
C VAL A 227 -1.08 -10.69 22.31
N THR A 228 -1.49 -11.46 23.32
CA THR A 228 -2.22 -12.72 23.15
C THR A 228 -3.64 -12.69 23.71
N GLU A 229 -3.96 -11.75 24.60
CA GLU A 229 -5.25 -11.69 25.28
C GLU A 229 -5.56 -10.25 25.71
N LEU A 230 -6.84 -9.87 25.61
CA LEU A 230 -7.42 -8.66 26.19
C LEU A 230 -8.50 -9.09 27.18
N ASP A 231 -8.40 -8.66 28.44
CA ASP A 231 -9.46 -8.90 29.43
C ASP A 231 -10.37 -7.68 29.49
N THR A 232 -11.64 -7.90 29.17
CA THR A 232 -12.69 -6.92 29.35
C THR A 232 -13.51 -7.36 30.56
N ASP A 233 -13.70 -6.47 31.54
CA ASP A 233 -14.45 -6.81 32.76
C ASP A 233 -15.97 -6.91 32.52
N GLY A 234 -16.37 -6.95 31.25
CA GLY A 234 -17.75 -6.97 30.75
C GLY A 234 -18.27 -5.57 30.38
N GLU A 235 -17.57 -4.49 30.73
CA GLU A 235 -17.94 -3.11 30.39
C GLU A 235 -16.76 -2.37 29.72
N ALA A 236 -15.56 -2.49 30.26
CA ALA A 236 -14.36 -1.84 29.75
C ALA A 236 -13.17 -2.80 29.66
N VAL A 237 -12.20 -2.47 28.80
CA VAL A 237 -10.90 -3.14 28.83
C VAL A 237 -10.18 -2.83 30.14
N SER A 238 -9.64 -3.87 30.78
CA SER A 238 -8.96 -3.72 32.08
C SER A 238 -7.49 -4.13 32.01
N THR A 239 -7.16 -5.16 31.21
CA THR A 239 -5.80 -5.65 31.06
C THR A 239 -5.51 -6.13 29.64
N LEU A 240 -4.22 -6.13 29.29
CA LEU A 240 -3.70 -6.85 28.14
C LEU A 240 -2.57 -7.78 28.59
N THR A 241 -2.49 -8.96 27.97
CA THR A 241 -1.42 -9.94 28.23
C THR A 241 -0.51 -10.06 27.01
N VAL A 242 0.79 -10.03 27.28
CA VAL A 242 1.87 -10.06 26.30
C VAL A 242 2.73 -11.31 26.55
N ASP A 243 3.03 -12.06 25.51
CA ASP A 243 3.98 -13.16 25.53
C ASP A 243 5.32 -12.69 24.95
N THR A 244 6.39 -12.90 25.73
CA THR A 244 7.78 -12.57 25.37
C THR A 244 8.66 -13.81 25.57
N ASP A 245 9.93 -13.74 25.14
CA ASP A 245 10.91 -14.80 25.43
C ASP A 245 11.13 -15.05 26.94
N ASP A 246 10.86 -14.04 27.77
CA ASP A 246 10.98 -14.12 29.24
C ASP A 246 9.69 -14.65 29.92
N GLY A 247 8.61 -14.79 29.14
CA GLY A 247 7.32 -15.34 29.55
C GLY A 247 6.15 -14.36 29.37
N ALA A 248 4.98 -14.78 29.83
CA ALA A 248 3.77 -13.98 29.76
C ALA A 248 3.70 -12.92 30.88
N GLU A 249 3.46 -11.67 30.50
CA GLU A 249 3.26 -10.51 31.38
C GLU A 249 1.89 -9.87 31.13
N THR A 250 1.24 -9.42 32.19
CA THR A 250 -0.07 -8.75 32.12
C THR A 250 0.06 -7.30 32.58
N HIS A 251 -0.49 -6.37 31.80
CA HIS A 251 -0.47 -4.94 32.06
C HIS A 251 -1.89 -4.42 32.30
N GLU A 252 -2.07 -3.60 33.34
CA GLU A 252 -3.30 -2.83 33.53
C GLU A 252 -3.37 -1.70 32.49
N VAL A 253 -4.50 -1.58 31.81
CA VAL A 253 -4.70 -0.60 30.74
C VAL A 253 -6.05 0.10 30.87
N GLU A 254 -6.08 1.36 30.45
CA GLU A 254 -7.31 2.18 30.39
C GLU A 254 -7.92 2.14 28.98
N SER A 255 -7.09 1.88 27.97
CA SER A 255 -7.51 1.72 26.58
C SER A 255 -6.49 0.89 25.82
N VAL A 256 -6.95 0.24 24.75
CA VAL A 256 -6.14 -0.56 23.84
C VAL A 256 -6.40 -0.13 22.40
N VAL A 257 -5.32 0.15 21.66
CA VAL A 257 -5.35 0.37 20.21
C VAL A 257 -4.84 -0.87 19.50
N VAL A 258 -5.70 -1.55 18.74
CA VAL A 258 -5.29 -2.65 17.86
C VAL A 258 -4.91 -2.05 16.50
N ALA A 259 -3.61 -1.94 16.24
CA ALA A 259 -3.03 -1.40 15.01
C ALA A 259 -2.44 -2.50 14.08
N THR A 260 -2.91 -3.74 14.25
CA THR A 260 -2.51 -4.93 13.49
C THR A 260 -3.52 -5.31 12.41
N MET A 261 -3.27 -6.42 11.70
CA MET A 261 -4.22 -7.00 10.75
C MET A 261 -5.54 -7.42 11.42
N PRO A 262 -6.67 -7.42 10.69
CA PRO A 262 -8.00 -7.71 11.27
C PRO A 262 -8.13 -9.06 11.96
N ASN A 263 -7.41 -10.09 11.52
CA ASN A 263 -7.45 -11.39 12.22
C ASN A 263 -6.90 -11.30 13.64
N VAL A 264 -5.96 -10.40 13.92
CA VAL A 264 -5.46 -10.21 15.28
C VAL A 264 -6.53 -9.51 16.12
N LEU A 265 -7.29 -8.59 15.54
CA LEU A 265 -8.47 -8.01 16.20
C LEU A 265 -9.50 -9.11 16.51
N GLU A 266 -9.83 -9.94 15.52
CA GLU A 266 -10.74 -11.09 15.69
C GLU A 266 -10.26 -12.03 16.80
N ASP A 267 -8.98 -12.40 16.79
CA ASP A 267 -8.40 -13.34 17.75
C ASP A 267 -8.42 -12.76 19.18
N LEU A 268 -8.19 -11.44 19.33
CA LEU A 268 -8.14 -10.78 20.64
C LEU A 268 -9.52 -10.44 21.21
N THR A 269 -10.52 -10.17 20.35
CA THR A 269 -11.80 -9.56 20.78
C THR A 269 -13.04 -10.36 20.37
N GLY A 270 -12.93 -11.24 19.39
CA GLY A 270 -14.07 -11.90 18.75
C GLY A 270 -14.87 -10.99 17.80
N PHE A 271 -14.45 -9.74 17.57
CA PHE A 271 -15.10 -8.83 16.62
C PHE A 271 -14.95 -9.36 15.19
N PRO A 272 -16.05 -9.65 14.46
CA PRO A 272 -15.98 -10.24 13.13
C PRO A 272 -15.41 -9.25 12.11
N CYS A 273 -14.42 -9.69 11.32
CA CYS A 273 -13.80 -8.88 10.28
C CYS A 273 -14.00 -9.54 8.91
N ASP A 274 -15.04 -9.11 8.20
CA ASP A 274 -15.47 -9.72 6.93
C ASP A 274 -14.70 -9.20 5.69
N ILE A 275 -13.69 -8.34 5.87
CA ILE A 275 -12.88 -7.83 4.76
C ILE A 275 -11.92 -8.91 4.27
N ASP A 276 -12.03 -9.24 2.98
CA ASP A 276 -11.08 -10.10 2.29
C ASP A 276 -9.77 -9.36 1.95
N PHE A 277 -8.67 -10.06 2.11
CA PHE A 277 -7.33 -9.59 1.76
C PHE A 277 -6.70 -10.49 0.72
N GLN A 278 -5.98 -9.88 -0.20
CA GLN A 278 -5.08 -10.60 -1.11
C GLN A 278 -3.66 -10.60 -0.58
N GLY A 279 -2.94 -11.68 -0.89
CA GLY A 279 -1.51 -11.79 -0.65
C GLY A 279 -0.70 -11.14 -1.76
N ALA A 280 0.57 -10.85 -1.46
CA ALA A 280 1.55 -10.43 -2.44
C ALA A 280 2.82 -11.29 -2.33
N VAL A 281 3.39 -11.59 -3.50
CA VAL A 281 4.74 -12.12 -3.65
C VAL A 281 5.53 -11.04 -4.39
N CYS A 282 6.57 -10.53 -3.74
CA CYS A 282 7.39 -9.44 -4.24
C CYS A 282 8.86 -9.86 -4.20
N GLY A 283 9.47 -10.01 -5.36
CA GLY A 283 10.88 -10.25 -5.50
C GLY A 283 11.63 -8.94 -5.68
N LEU A 284 12.82 -8.83 -5.09
CA LEU A 284 13.76 -7.74 -5.31
C LEU A 284 15.05 -8.34 -5.87
N ALA A 285 15.40 -7.92 -7.08
CA ALA A 285 16.64 -8.30 -7.74
C ALA A 285 17.66 -7.17 -7.67
N THR A 286 18.85 -7.50 -7.17
CA THR A 286 20.04 -6.66 -7.26
C THR A 286 20.80 -7.04 -8.52
N MET A 287 21.05 -6.07 -9.40
CA MET A 287 21.53 -6.32 -10.75
C MET A 287 22.72 -5.43 -11.12
N SER A 288 23.66 -5.95 -11.90
CA SER A 288 24.82 -5.18 -12.39
C SER A 288 24.47 -4.27 -13.58
N GLU A 289 23.39 -4.58 -14.29
CA GLU A 289 22.92 -3.86 -15.48
C GLU A 289 21.42 -3.56 -15.36
N SER A 290 20.99 -2.47 -15.98
CA SER A 290 19.59 -2.06 -16.02
C SER A 290 18.79 -2.97 -16.95
N LEU A 291 17.56 -3.32 -16.58
CA LEU A 291 16.64 -4.06 -17.45
C LEU A 291 15.89 -3.11 -18.39
N MET A 292 15.49 -1.94 -17.88
CA MET A 292 14.62 -1.00 -18.58
C MET A 292 14.97 0.46 -18.28
N ASP A 293 14.50 1.40 -19.11
CA ASP A 293 14.67 2.85 -18.89
C ASP A 293 13.46 3.50 -18.16
N THR A 294 12.52 2.69 -17.67
CA THR A 294 11.29 3.12 -17.00
C THR A 294 11.28 2.70 -15.54
N TYR A 295 10.67 3.51 -14.68
CA TYR A 295 10.53 3.16 -13.27
C TYR A 295 9.50 2.06 -13.09
N TRP A 296 8.31 2.23 -13.67
CA TRP A 296 7.20 1.31 -13.51
C TRP A 296 6.74 0.76 -14.86
N LEU A 297 6.63 -0.55 -14.97
CA LEU A 297 6.09 -1.24 -16.14
C LEU A 297 4.92 -2.13 -15.71
N ASN A 298 3.72 -1.81 -16.21
CA ASN A 298 2.55 -2.68 -16.05
C ASN A 298 2.59 -3.75 -17.13
N ILE A 299 2.36 -5.00 -16.75
CA ILE A 299 2.40 -6.15 -17.66
C ILE A 299 0.97 -6.48 -18.08
N ALA A 300 0.64 -6.19 -19.33
CA ALA A 300 -0.61 -6.59 -19.97
C ALA A 300 -0.33 -7.75 -20.93
N HIS A 301 0.28 -8.80 -20.37
CA HIS A 301 0.70 -10.03 -21.02
C HIS A 301 0.40 -11.19 -20.06
N ASP A 302 0.24 -12.41 -20.59
CA ASP A 302 0.08 -13.62 -19.79
C ASP A 302 1.44 -13.97 -19.15
N ALA A 303 1.72 -13.36 -17.99
CA ALA A 303 2.97 -13.45 -17.26
C ALA A 303 2.71 -13.85 -15.80
N PRO A 304 3.67 -14.48 -15.09
CA PRO A 304 3.51 -14.89 -13.70
C PRO A 304 3.57 -13.72 -12.69
N PHE A 305 3.69 -12.48 -13.19
CA PHE A 305 3.73 -11.24 -12.42
C PHE A 305 2.98 -10.11 -13.15
N GLY A 306 2.43 -9.17 -12.39
CA GLY A 306 1.63 -8.06 -12.94
C GLY A 306 2.42 -6.78 -13.19
N SER A 307 3.59 -6.63 -12.56
CA SER A 307 4.41 -5.42 -12.71
C SER A 307 5.89 -5.66 -12.47
N LEU A 308 6.70 -4.92 -13.23
CA LEU A 308 8.13 -4.74 -13.01
C LEU A 308 8.38 -3.29 -12.56
N ILE A 309 9.12 -3.10 -11.47
CA ILE A 309 9.44 -1.77 -10.93
C ILE A 309 10.97 -1.66 -10.77
N GLU A 310 11.64 -1.03 -11.73
CA GLU A 310 13.08 -0.79 -11.63
C GLU A 310 13.29 0.49 -10.84
N HIS A 311 13.41 0.32 -9.53
CA HIS A 311 13.55 1.39 -8.54
C HIS A 311 14.68 2.35 -8.88
N THR A 312 15.75 1.83 -9.48
CA THR A 312 16.92 2.63 -9.84
C THR A 312 16.75 3.54 -11.07
N ASN A 313 15.57 3.51 -11.71
CA ASN A 313 15.13 4.52 -12.67
C ASN A 313 14.35 5.67 -12.03
N PHE A 314 13.97 5.54 -10.77
CA PHE A 314 13.31 6.56 -9.96
C PHE A 314 14.29 7.21 -8.98
N VAL A 315 15.05 6.40 -8.24
CA VAL A 315 16.11 6.82 -7.33
C VAL A 315 17.48 6.45 -7.93
N PRO A 316 18.49 7.33 -7.95
CA PRO A 316 19.76 7.04 -8.61
C PRO A 316 20.48 5.87 -7.95
N LYS A 317 21.01 4.94 -8.75
CA LYS A 317 21.72 3.75 -8.27
C LYS A 317 22.93 4.03 -7.38
N GLU A 318 23.50 5.24 -7.45
CA GLU A 318 24.57 5.66 -6.55
C GLU A 318 24.16 5.62 -5.07
N ARG A 319 22.84 5.71 -4.78
CA ARG A 319 22.29 5.48 -3.43
C ARG A 319 22.41 4.03 -2.98
N TYR A 320 22.43 3.07 -3.91
CA TYR A 320 22.47 1.64 -3.64
C TYR A 320 23.82 1.02 -4.02
N GLY A 321 24.90 1.78 -3.84
CA GLY A 321 26.27 1.31 -4.14
C GLY A 321 26.59 1.13 -5.63
N GLY A 322 25.73 1.60 -6.53
CA GLY A 322 25.89 1.51 -7.98
C GLY A 322 25.11 0.38 -8.66
N ASP A 323 24.42 -0.44 -7.87
CA ASP A 323 23.60 -1.57 -8.33
C ASP A 323 22.25 -1.09 -8.87
N HIS A 324 21.70 -1.83 -9.82
CA HIS A 324 20.33 -1.66 -10.31
C HIS A 324 19.39 -2.51 -9.47
N LEU A 325 18.24 -1.95 -9.06
CA LEU A 325 17.27 -2.63 -8.22
C LEU A 325 15.95 -2.79 -8.97
N LEU A 326 15.51 -4.03 -9.15
CA LEU A 326 14.28 -4.39 -9.85
C LEU A 326 13.34 -5.16 -8.94
N TYR A 327 12.17 -4.60 -8.67
CA TYR A 327 11.07 -5.36 -8.11
C TYR A 327 10.28 -6.10 -9.18
N ILE A 328 9.87 -7.31 -8.84
CA ILE A 328 8.92 -8.12 -9.60
C ILE A 328 7.76 -8.42 -8.65
N ALA A 329 6.56 -7.97 -9.00
CA ALA A 329 5.42 -8.05 -8.09
C ALA A 329 4.23 -8.79 -8.71
N SER A 330 3.66 -9.67 -7.89
CA SER A 330 2.48 -10.46 -8.21
C SER A 330 1.57 -10.59 -6.99
N TYR A 331 0.27 -10.73 -7.23
CA TYR A 331 -0.76 -10.86 -6.19
C TYR A 331 -1.38 -12.24 -6.24
N VAL A 332 -1.71 -12.79 -5.08
CA VAL A 332 -2.40 -14.09 -4.93
C VAL A 332 -3.65 -13.93 -4.07
N GLN A 333 -4.69 -14.68 -4.36
CA GLN A 333 -5.96 -14.66 -3.61
C GLN A 333 -5.97 -15.66 -2.46
N GLY A 334 -4.92 -16.48 -2.31
CA GLY A 334 -4.70 -17.22 -1.07
C GLY A 334 -3.57 -18.24 -1.12
N PRO A 335 -3.30 -18.93 0.01
CA PRO A 335 -2.16 -19.85 0.14
C PRO A 335 -2.21 -21.12 -0.73
N HIS A 336 -3.34 -21.33 -1.40
CA HIS A 336 -3.58 -22.49 -2.25
C HIS A 336 -3.11 -22.26 -3.69
N GLU A 337 -2.81 -21.02 -4.09
CA GLU A 337 -2.30 -20.70 -5.41
C GLU A 337 -0.88 -21.21 -5.63
N GLU A 338 -0.57 -21.59 -6.87
CA GLU A 338 0.70 -22.19 -7.26
C GLU A 338 1.89 -21.29 -6.89
N LEU A 339 1.82 -20.01 -7.24
CA LEU A 339 2.87 -19.04 -6.95
C LEU A 339 3.17 -18.92 -5.44
N TRP A 340 2.17 -19.05 -4.58
CA TRP A 340 2.37 -19.00 -3.13
C TRP A 340 3.08 -20.25 -2.58
N GLN A 341 2.88 -21.40 -3.24
CA GLN A 341 3.45 -22.69 -2.83
C GLN A 341 4.85 -22.94 -3.37
N MET A 342 5.27 -22.20 -4.41
CA MET A 342 6.62 -22.27 -4.97
C MET A 342 7.67 -21.82 -3.95
N SER A 343 8.79 -22.54 -3.95
CA SER A 343 10.02 -22.11 -3.28
C SER A 343 10.61 -20.87 -3.94
N ASP A 344 11.49 -20.16 -3.23
CA ASP A 344 12.11 -18.93 -3.74
C ASP A 344 12.90 -19.19 -5.04
N GLU A 345 13.61 -20.31 -5.11
CA GLU A 345 14.35 -20.74 -6.31
C GLU A 345 13.41 -21.00 -7.50
N GLU A 346 12.25 -21.63 -7.28
CA GLU A 346 11.26 -21.87 -8.33
C GLU A 346 10.63 -20.57 -8.84
N VAL A 347 10.32 -19.63 -7.94
CA VAL A 347 9.80 -18.30 -8.30
C VAL A 347 10.84 -17.53 -9.13
N GLU A 348 12.11 -17.54 -8.70
CA GLU A 348 13.21 -16.92 -9.44
C GLU A 348 13.30 -17.47 -10.86
N ASP A 349 13.35 -18.80 -11.01
CA ASP A 349 13.46 -19.45 -12.32
C ASP A 349 12.30 -19.06 -13.24
N VAL A 350 11.06 -19.19 -12.75
CA VAL A 350 9.85 -18.90 -13.55
C VAL A 350 9.80 -17.43 -13.95
N TRP A 351 10.12 -16.51 -13.03
CA TRP A 351 10.03 -15.09 -13.32
C TRP A 351 11.12 -14.61 -14.27
N PHE A 352 12.37 -15.05 -14.09
CA PHE A 352 13.46 -14.63 -14.96
C PHE A 352 13.46 -15.31 -16.33
N ASP A 353 12.91 -16.51 -16.44
CA ASP A 353 12.65 -17.13 -17.74
C ASP A 353 11.62 -16.30 -18.55
N GLU A 354 10.53 -15.85 -17.92
CA GLU A 354 9.57 -14.94 -18.57
C GLU A 354 10.21 -13.58 -18.91
N ILE A 355 11.01 -12.99 -18.00
CA ILE A 355 11.71 -11.73 -18.28
C ILE A 355 12.66 -11.88 -19.47
N ALA A 356 13.38 -12.99 -19.60
CA ALA A 356 14.25 -13.24 -20.74
C ALA A 356 13.48 -13.36 -22.07
N ASP A 357 12.28 -13.93 -22.05
CA ASP A 357 11.39 -13.99 -23.21
C ASP A 357 10.83 -12.59 -23.57
N MET A 358 10.52 -11.77 -22.56
CA MET A 358 10.02 -10.40 -22.74
C MET A 358 11.11 -9.42 -23.21
N PHE A 359 12.34 -9.60 -22.73
CA PHE A 359 13.49 -8.71 -22.99
C PHE A 359 14.66 -9.51 -23.57
N PRO A 360 14.75 -9.71 -24.90
CA PRO A 360 15.77 -10.57 -25.51
C PRO A 360 17.23 -10.12 -25.33
N GLU A 361 17.45 -8.88 -24.87
CA GLU A 361 18.78 -8.34 -24.55
C GLU A 361 19.18 -8.60 -23.09
N PHE A 362 18.25 -9.08 -22.25
CA PHE A 362 18.52 -9.42 -20.86
C PHE A 362 19.44 -10.64 -20.77
N ASP A 363 20.47 -10.54 -19.93
CA ASP A 363 21.34 -11.65 -19.55
C ASP A 363 21.14 -11.96 -18.07
N ARG A 364 20.72 -13.20 -17.78
CA ARG A 364 20.46 -13.66 -16.40
C ARG A 364 21.71 -13.57 -15.51
N SER A 365 22.91 -13.55 -16.08
CA SER A 365 24.16 -13.33 -15.32
C SER A 365 24.31 -11.93 -14.75
N ALA A 366 23.45 -10.97 -15.13
CA ALA A 366 23.38 -9.64 -14.53
C ALA A 366 22.76 -9.64 -13.13
N ILE A 367 22.06 -10.71 -12.72
CA ILE A 367 21.47 -10.83 -11.37
C ILE A 367 22.59 -11.21 -10.40
N GLU A 368 22.84 -10.35 -9.41
CA GLU A 368 23.79 -10.61 -8.32
C GLU A 368 23.12 -11.29 -7.13
N GLU A 369 21.88 -10.87 -6.82
CA GLU A 369 21.09 -11.35 -5.69
C GLU A 369 19.59 -11.22 -6.01
N PHE A 370 18.79 -12.13 -5.45
CA PHE A 370 17.34 -12.09 -5.57
C PHE A 370 16.69 -12.53 -4.26
N GLU A 371 15.88 -11.65 -3.67
CA GLU A 371 15.19 -11.88 -2.40
C GLU A 371 13.68 -11.82 -2.57
N ILE A 372 12.93 -12.73 -1.95
CA ILE A 372 11.47 -12.76 -2.04
C ILE A 372 10.82 -12.43 -0.69
N ALA A 373 9.98 -11.41 -0.71
CA ALA A 373 9.03 -11.12 0.36
C ALA A 373 7.65 -11.69 0.01
N ARG A 374 7.03 -12.41 0.97
CA ARG A 374 5.62 -12.84 0.89
C ARG A 374 4.83 -12.22 2.02
N ASN A 375 3.67 -11.67 1.71
CA ASN A 375 2.70 -11.25 2.72
C ASN A 375 1.32 -11.83 2.39
N PRO A 376 0.68 -12.60 3.29
CA PRO A 376 -0.60 -13.25 3.00
C PRO A 376 -1.78 -12.27 2.98
N ARG A 377 -1.58 -11.04 3.48
CA ARG A 377 -2.60 -9.99 3.58
C ARG A 377 -1.98 -8.64 3.19
N ALA A 378 -1.45 -8.56 1.98
CA ALA A 378 -0.75 -7.38 1.50
C ALA A 378 -1.69 -6.19 1.24
N GLY A 379 -2.95 -6.44 0.90
CA GLY A 379 -3.95 -5.39 0.79
C GLY A 379 -5.39 -5.90 0.71
N PRO A 380 -6.38 -5.05 1.02
CA PRO A 380 -7.78 -5.42 0.92
C PRO A 380 -8.19 -5.65 -0.54
N VAL A 381 -9.17 -6.52 -0.74
CA VAL A 381 -9.97 -6.54 -1.97
C VAL A 381 -11.08 -5.50 -1.78
N TYR A 382 -11.01 -4.39 -2.53
CA TYR A 382 -11.98 -3.29 -2.44
C TYR A 382 -13.29 -3.64 -3.16
N GLU A 383 -13.99 -4.62 -2.61
CA GLU A 383 -15.24 -5.14 -3.16
C GLU A 383 -16.36 -4.10 -3.15
N ARG A 384 -17.42 -4.38 -3.89
CA ARG A 384 -18.64 -3.57 -3.85
C ARG A 384 -19.27 -3.60 -2.47
N GLY A 385 -19.40 -2.44 -1.83
CA GLY A 385 -19.89 -2.34 -0.45
C GLY A 385 -18.83 -2.56 0.63
N TYR A 386 -17.53 -2.51 0.27
CA TYR A 386 -16.41 -2.40 1.20
C TYR A 386 -16.63 -1.45 2.40
N LEU A 387 -17.22 -0.27 2.23
CA LEU A 387 -17.52 0.69 3.29
C LEU A 387 -18.51 0.16 4.33
N ASP A 388 -19.33 -0.84 3.99
CA ASP A 388 -20.18 -1.52 4.96
C ASP A 388 -19.38 -2.52 5.82
N LEU A 389 -18.17 -2.88 5.39
CA LEU A 389 -17.29 -3.86 6.01
C LEU A 389 -16.15 -3.23 6.83
N VAL A 390 -15.92 -1.92 6.70
CA VAL A 390 -14.83 -1.25 7.41
C VAL A 390 -15.01 -1.37 8.92
N VAL A 391 -13.91 -1.64 9.61
CA VAL A 391 -13.92 -1.76 11.06
C VAL A 391 -13.96 -0.34 11.66
N PRO A 392 -14.94 -0.04 12.55
CA PRO A 392 -14.99 1.25 13.23
C PRO A 392 -13.74 1.50 14.07
N TYR A 393 -13.32 2.76 14.17
CA TYR A 393 -12.17 3.11 15.02
C TYR A 393 -12.41 2.90 16.51
N ASP A 394 -13.66 3.01 16.95
CA ASP A 394 -14.09 2.82 18.35
C ASP A 394 -15.01 1.60 18.40
N LEU A 395 -14.61 0.59 19.19
CA LEU A 395 -15.30 -0.69 19.33
C LEU A 395 -16.00 -0.80 20.69
N GLY A 396 -16.27 0.33 21.36
CA GLY A 396 -16.95 0.36 22.66
C GLY A 396 -18.27 -0.39 22.70
N ASP A 397 -19.12 -0.17 21.69
CA ASP A 397 -20.45 -0.77 21.59
C ASP A 397 -20.42 -2.26 21.17
N ASP A 398 -19.39 -2.65 20.41
CA ASP A 398 -19.29 -3.99 19.80
C ASP A 398 -18.42 -4.96 20.62
N VAL A 399 -17.45 -4.45 21.37
CA VAL A 399 -16.46 -5.22 22.16
C VAL A 399 -16.48 -4.81 23.63
N ALA A 400 -15.95 -3.63 23.95
CA ALA A 400 -15.89 -3.06 25.30
C ALA A 400 -15.36 -1.62 25.25
N GLU A 401 -15.75 -0.78 26.23
CA GLU A 401 -15.21 0.58 26.38
C GLU A 401 -13.68 0.55 26.46
N GLY A 402 -13.03 1.47 25.73
CA GLY A 402 -11.58 1.57 25.68
C GLY A 402 -10.91 0.68 24.63
N VAL A 403 -11.64 -0.07 23.80
CA VAL A 403 -11.07 -0.85 22.68
C VAL A 403 -11.20 -0.08 21.36
N TYR A 404 -10.08 0.13 20.68
CA TYR A 404 -10.00 0.89 19.43
C TYR A 404 -9.24 0.13 18.35
N TYR A 405 -9.48 0.48 17.08
CA TYR A 405 -8.83 -0.14 15.93
C TYR A 405 -8.26 0.89 14.95
N ALA A 406 -6.99 0.73 14.56
CA ALA A 406 -6.28 1.61 13.62
C ALA A 406 -5.62 0.83 12.45
N GLY A 407 -6.03 -0.42 12.21
CA GLY A 407 -5.41 -1.28 11.20
C GLY A 407 -5.93 -1.07 9.77
N MET A 408 -5.47 -1.93 8.85
CA MET A 408 -5.71 -1.79 7.40
C MET A 408 -7.20 -1.86 6.98
N ALA A 409 -8.07 -2.39 7.85
CA ALA A 409 -9.51 -2.48 7.63
C ALA A 409 -10.29 -1.21 8.03
N SER A 410 -9.62 -0.16 8.46
CA SER A 410 -10.27 1.11 8.81
C SER A 410 -10.64 1.93 7.58
N GLU A 411 -11.55 2.90 7.77
CA GLU A 411 -12.01 3.82 6.71
C GLU A 411 -10.87 4.63 6.07
N ALA A 412 -9.80 4.97 6.79
CA ALA A 412 -8.66 5.74 6.27
C ALA A 412 -7.86 4.99 5.19
N GLN A 413 -8.11 3.69 5.01
CA GLN A 413 -7.46 2.85 4.01
C GLN A 413 -8.37 2.61 2.79
N TYR A 414 -9.50 3.31 2.72
CA TYR A 414 -10.40 3.34 1.59
C TYR A 414 -10.20 4.63 0.76
N PRO A 415 -10.31 4.56 -0.58
CA PRO A 415 -10.50 3.37 -1.40
C PRO A 415 -9.18 2.72 -1.83
N GLU A 416 -8.05 3.15 -1.28
CA GLU A 416 -6.75 2.52 -1.50
C GLU A 416 -5.89 2.60 -0.24
N ARG A 417 -5.12 1.54 0.01
CA ARG A 417 -4.24 1.44 1.17
C ARG A 417 -3.00 2.30 0.97
N SER A 418 -2.54 2.93 2.05
CA SER A 418 -1.26 3.62 2.05
C SER A 418 -0.67 3.80 3.45
N LEU A 419 0.60 4.21 3.50
CA LEU A 419 1.26 4.56 4.76
C LEU A 419 0.61 5.79 5.39
N ASN A 420 0.21 6.78 4.58
CA ASN A 420 -0.56 7.93 5.01
C ASN A 420 -1.88 7.51 5.66
N GLY A 421 -2.63 6.60 5.03
CA GLY A 421 -3.86 6.05 5.61
C GLY A 421 -3.63 5.40 6.98
N GLY A 422 -2.45 4.80 7.19
CA GLY A 422 -2.07 4.23 8.49
C GLY A 422 -1.87 5.30 9.56
N ILE A 423 -1.20 6.41 9.21
CA ILE A 423 -1.01 7.55 10.11
C ILE A 423 -2.35 8.18 10.45
N VAL A 424 -3.21 8.40 9.44
CA VAL A 424 -4.57 8.94 9.64
C VAL A 424 -5.38 8.06 10.58
N ALA A 425 -5.36 6.73 10.39
CA ALA A 425 -6.05 5.80 11.27
C ALA A 425 -5.55 5.87 12.72
N GLY A 426 -4.22 5.87 12.90
CA GLY A 426 -3.61 6.02 14.23
C GLY A 426 -3.97 7.35 14.88
N TYR A 427 -4.03 8.43 14.09
CA TYR A 427 -4.40 9.76 14.57
C TYR A 427 -5.86 9.85 14.97
N GLU A 428 -6.77 9.30 14.16
CA GLU A 428 -8.20 9.30 14.45
C GLU A 428 -8.50 8.55 15.75
N VAL A 429 -7.87 7.39 15.99
CA VAL A 429 -8.00 6.67 17.26
C VAL A 429 -7.44 7.47 18.44
N ALA A 430 -6.24 8.05 18.29
CA ALA A 430 -5.65 8.90 19.32
C ALA A 430 -6.54 10.09 19.69
N ASP A 431 -7.22 10.70 18.71
CA ASP A 431 -8.15 11.82 18.91
C ASP A 431 -9.43 11.40 19.63
N ARG A 432 -9.88 10.17 19.43
CA ARG A 432 -11.05 9.62 20.14
C ARG A 432 -10.73 9.32 21.60
N ILE A 433 -9.62 8.63 21.85
CA ILE A 433 -9.16 8.31 23.21
C ILE A 433 -8.97 9.58 24.03
N ASP A 434 -8.33 10.61 23.45
CA ASP A 434 -8.11 11.89 24.13
C ASP A 434 -9.41 12.63 24.50
N ARG A 435 -10.48 12.44 23.71
CA ARG A 435 -11.79 13.05 23.99
C ARG A 435 -12.60 12.27 25.03
N SER A 436 -12.31 10.98 25.22
CA SER A 436 -13.01 10.13 26.19
C SER A 436 -12.42 10.18 27.60
N LEU A 437 -11.14 10.55 27.73
CA LEU A 437 -10.43 10.74 29.02
C LEU A 437 -10.56 12.18 29.53
#